data_AF-A0A2K4YAJ5-F1
#
_entry.id   AF-A0A2K4YAJ5-F1
#
_cell.length_a   1.000
_cell.length_b   1.000
_cell.length_c   1.000
_cell.angle_alpha   90.00
_cell.angle_beta   90.00
_cell.angle_gamma   90.00
#
_symmetry.space_group_name_H-M   'P 1'
#
loop_
_entity.id
_entity.type
_entity.pdbx_description
1 polymer ?
#
loop_
_entity_poly.entity_id
_entity_poly.type
_entity_poly.pdbx_seq_one_letter_code
_entity_poly.pdbx_strand_id
1 'polypeptide(L)' 'VTASGGFSWNDGNIGGGGTPQNDLVLNYGQTYHIQGWTVLPGSDGTRFTNDGTGHGMFVSVENVSSF' A
#
# COMPACT_ATOMS: atom_id res chain seq x y z
N VAL A 1 -11.98 -2.74 -4.74
CA VAL A 1 -12.98 -1.85 -4.10
C VAL A 1 -13.97 -1.45 -5.18
N THR A 2 -15.24 -1.83 -5.04
CA THR A 2 -16.32 -1.32 -5.91
C THR A 2 -16.85 0.02 -5.38
N ALA A 3 -17.60 0.76 -6.19
CA ALA A 3 -18.27 2.00 -5.77
C ALA A 3 -19.27 1.82 -4.59
N SER A 4 -19.59 0.58 -4.20
CA SER A 4 -20.39 0.22 -3.03
C SER A 4 -19.56 -0.18 -1.81
N GLY A 5 -18.24 0.01 -1.82
CA GLY A 5 -17.34 -0.40 -0.74
C GLY A 5 -17.03 -1.90 -0.72
N GLY A 6 -17.37 -2.65 -1.78
CA GLY A 6 -17.05 -4.06 -1.89
C GLY A 6 -15.55 -4.27 -2.04
N PHE A 7 -14.91 -4.78 -0.99
CA PHE A 7 -13.51 -5.21 -1.00
C PHE A 7 -13.43 -6.74 -0.95
N SER A 8 -12.62 -7.34 -1.82
CA SER A 8 -12.39 -8.78 -1.85
C SER A 8 -10.93 -9.07 -1.48
N TRP A 9 -10.73 -9.84 -0.42
CA TRP A 9 -9.43 -10.43 -0.13
C TRP A 9 -9.18 -11.59 -1.08
N ASN A 10 -8.02 -11.60 -1.71
CA ASN A 10 -7.50 -12.73 -2.46
C ASN A 10 -6.09 -12.99 -1.97
N ASP A 11 -5.78 -14.25 -1.65
CA ASP A 11 -4.41 -14.68 -1.41
C ASP A 11 -3.72 -14.96 -2.75
N GLY A 12 -2.62 -14.25 -3.00
CA GLY A 12 -1.81 -14.42 -4.19
C GLY A 12 -0.33 -14.38 -3.80
N ASN A 13 0.44 -15.39 -4.22
CA ASN A 13 1.88 -15.33 -4.12
C ASN A 13 2.41 -14.35 -5.17
N ILE A 14 2.91 -13.20 -4.72
CA ILE A 14 3.49 -12.17 -5.58
C ILE A 14 4.97 -12.42 -5.93
N GLY A 15 5.57 -13.48 -5.38
CA GLY A 15 7.02 -13.68 -5.39
C GLY A 15 7.74 -12.68 -4.47
N GLY A 16 8.97 -13.00 -4.04
CA GLY A 16 9.88 -11.98 -3.51
C GLY A 16 10.52 -11.20 -4.65
N GLY A 17 11.24 -10.09 -4.36
CA GLY A 17 11.87 -9.22 -5.37
C GLY A 17 12.90 -9.84 -6.32
N GLY A 18 13.06 -11.17 -6.30
CA GLY A 18 13.96 -11.94 -7.16
C GLY A 18 15.41 -11.97 -6.64
N THR A 19 16.30 -12.51 -7.48
CA THR A 19 17.75 -12.43 -7.29
C THR A 19 18.34 -11.62 -8.46
N PRO A 20 18.98 -10.46 -8.22
CA PRO A 20 19.16 -9.82 -6.91
C PRO A 20 17.84 -9.29 -6.35
N GLN A 21 17.80 -9.10 -5.03
CA GLN A 21 16.60 -8.61 -4.35
C GLN A 21 16.40 -7.13 -4.67
N ASN A 22 15.33 -6.82 -5.38
CA ASN A 22 15.01 -5.46 -5.82
C ASN A 22 13.87 -4.83 -4.98
N ASP A 23 13.61 -5.39 -3.81
CA ASP A 23 12.60 -4.87 -2.88
C ASP A 23 13.05 -3.54 -2.29
N LEU A 24 12.12 -2.58 -2.21
CA LEU A 24 12.36 -1.32 -1.54
C LEU A 24 11.93 -1.42 -0.08
N VAL A 25 12.88 -1.22 0.83
CA VAL A 25 12.57 -1.10 2.26
C VAL A 25 11.98 0.29 2.54
N LEU A 26 10.79 0.30 3.13
CA LEU A 26 10.08 1.51 3.52
C LEU A 26 10.46 1.92 4.94
N ASN A 27 10.97 3.14 5.11
CA ASN A 27 11.30 3.74 6.39
C ASN A 27 10.11 4.55 6.91
N TYR A 28 9.80 4.41 8.20
CA TYR A 28 8.70 5.16 8.82
C TYR A 28 8.96 6.67 8.78
N GLY A 29 7.90 7.42 8.48
CA GLY A 29 7.94 8.88 8.34
C GLY A 29 8.58 9.37 7.04
N GLN A 30 9.14 8.49 6.21
CA GLN A 30 9.62 8.86 4.88
C GLN A 30 8.50 8.71 3.85
N THR A 31 8.19 9.79 3.14
CA THR A 31 7.24 9.76 2.02
C THR A 31 7.92 9.25 0.75
N TYR A 32 7.26 8.35 0.04
CA TYR A 32 7.72 7.83 -1.25
C TYR A 32 6.70 8.16 -2.35
N HIS A 33 7.19 8.45 -3.55
CA HIS A 33 6.36 8.62 -4.75
C HIS A 33 6.73 7.55 -5.77
N ILE A 34 5.80 6.66 -6.08
CA ILE A 34 6.03 5.50 -6.94
C ILE A 34 4.87 5.36 -7.92
N GLN A 35 5.14 5.51 -9.21
CA GLN A 35 4.16 5.28 -10.29
C GLN A 35 2.82 6.03 -10.09
N GLY A 36 2.87 7.29 -9.62
CA GLY A 36 1.68 8.10 -9.35
C GLY A 36 0.96 7.75 -8.05
N TRP A 37 1.65 7.07 -7.12
CA TRP A 37 1.19 6.85 -5.76
C TRP A 37 2.10 7.55 -4.76
N THR A 38 1.49 8.25 -3.82
CA THR A 38 2.13 8.65 -2.57
C THR A 38 2.01 7.53 -1.54
N VAL A 39 3.13 7.05 -1.02
CA VAL A 39 3.21 6.02 0.02
C VAL A 39 3.78 6.64 1.29
N LEU A 40 3.02 6.55 2.38
CA LEU A 40 3.40 7.06 3.70
C LEU A 40 3.38 5.91 4.71
N PRO A 41 4.56 5.35 5.04
CA PRO A 41 4.71 4.32 6.07
C PRO A 41 4.73 4.97 7.46
N GLY A 42 3.92 4.42 8.36
CA GLY A 42 3.82 4.78 9.77
C GLY A 42 3.92 3.55 10.66
N SER A 43 4.08 3.78 11.97
CA SER A 43 4.13 2.69 12.95
C SER A 43 2.80 1.93 13.11
N ASP A 44 1.70 2.55 12.72
CA ASP A 44 0.33 2.03 12.79
C ASP A 44 -0.14 1.37 11.47
N GLY A 45 0.59 1.61 10.37
CA GLY A 45 0.29 1.07 9.05
C GLY A 45 0.91 1.88 7.93
N THR A 46 0.61 1.50 6.69
CA THR A 46 1.05 2.22 5.49
C THR A 46 -0.15 2.75 4.73
N ARG A 47 -0.15 4.06 4.46
CA ARG A 47 -1.15 4.71 3.62
C ARG A 47 -0.64 4.82 2.19
N PHE A 48 -1.47 4.41 1.24
CA PHE A 48 -1.25 4.55 -0.19
C PHE A 48 -2.32 5.47 -0.75
N THR A 49 -1.90 6.52 -1.47
CA THR A 49 -2.81 7.47 -2.11
C THR A 49 -2.45 7.58 -3.59
N ASN A 50 -3.43 7.40 -4.47
CA ASN A 50 -3.26 7.62 -5.90
C ASN A 50 -3.29 9.13 -6.17
N ASP A 51 -2.21 9.68 -6.72
CA ASP A 51 -2.04 11.13 -6.88
C ASP A 51 -3.04 11.72 -7.89
N GLY A 52 -3.49 10.93 -8.86
CA GLY A 52 -4.43 11.37 -9.91
C GLY A 52 -5.90 11.41 -9.46
N THR A 53 -6.28 10.61 -8.47
CA THR A 53 -7.68 10.50 -8.02
C THR A 53 -7.89 10.90 -6.56
N GLY A 54 -6.83 10.95 -5.75
CA GLY A 54 -6.89 11.13 -4.31
C GLY A 54 -7.42 9.92 -3.53
N HIS A 55 -7.84 8.85 -4.23
CA HIS A 55 -8.32 7.63 -3.61
C HIS A 55 -7.16 6.74 -3.16
N GLY A 56 -7.40 5.83 -2.22
CA GLY A 56 -6.31 5.10 -1.62
C GLY A 56 -6.71 3.90 -0.78
N MET A 57 -5.74 3.43 -0.01
CA MET A 57 -5.93 2.38 0.98
C MET A 57 -5.02 2.58 2.18
N PHE A 58 -5.43 2.06 3.33
CA PHE A 58 -4.60 1.98 4.52
C PHE A 58 -4.43 0.53 4.95
N VAL A 59 -3.17 0.09 4.98
CA VAL A 59 -2.79 -1.26 5.43
C VAL A 59 -2.24 -1.13 6.83
N SER A 60 -3.06 -1.44 7.84
CA SER A 60 -2.62 -1.40 9.24
C SER A 60 -1.74 -2.60 9.59
N VAL A 61 -0.90 -2.40 10.59
CA VAL A 61 -0.15 -3.48 11.26
C VAL A 61 -1.07 -4.40 12.07
N GLU A 62 -2.19 -3.87 12.59
CA GLU A 62 -3.13 -4.63 13.44
C GLU A 62 -4.42 -5.04 12.71
N ASN A 63 -5.01 -4.16 11.88
CA ASN A 63 -6.27 -4.40 11.16
C ASN A 63 -6.39 -3.58 9.85
N VAL A 64 -6.39 -4.22 8.69
CA VAL A 64 -6.50 -3.50 7.40
C VAL A 64 -7.92 -2.94 7.20
N SER A 65 -8.05 -1.64 6.85
CA SER A 65 -9.33 -0.98 6.60
C SER A 65 -9.30 -0.14 5.30
N SER A 66 -10.36 -0.25 4.48
CA SER A 66 -10.55 0.54 3.26
C SER A 66 -11.36 1.82 3.54
N PHE A 67 -11.06 2.93 2.85
CA PHE A 67 -11.84 4.18 2.86
C PHE A 67 -12.10 4.69 1.44
#